data_AF-A0A3N6BJ85-F1
#
_entry.id   AF-A0A3N6BJ85-F1
#
_cell.length_a   1.000
_cell.length_b   1.000
_cell.length_c   1.000
_cell.angle_alpha   90.00
_cell.angle_beta   90.00
_cell.angle_gamma   90.00
#
_symmetry.space_group_name_H-M   'P 1'
#
loop_
_entity.id
_entity.type
_entity.pdbx_description
1 polymer ?
#
loop_
_entity_poly.entity_id
_entity_poly.type
_entity_poly.pdbx_seq_one_letter_code
_entity_poly.pdbx_strand_id
1 'polypeptide(L)'
;TPAAGRGAGVAGRGSAFPAQLLPGRRAEYEKRLAAIDAKWPAAGRATVADFVDHIDYMVKLMGIDHVGISSDFDGGGGVEGWNSAAESFNVTLELVRRGYTEEQVGKLWSGNLLRVWEEVMKTAEVIKAGAR
;
A
#
# COMPACT_ATOMS: atom_id res chain seq x y z
N THR A 1 -0.14 -36.70 17.81
CA THR A 1 -0.59 -35.89 16.66
C THR A 1 -0.25 -34.44 16.94
N PRO A 2 0.84 -33.85 16.42
CA PRO A 2 1.06 -32.43 16.60
C PRO A 2 0.38 -31.66 15.46
N ALA A 3 -0.37 -30.65 15.88
CA ALA A 3 -1.14 -29.75 15.05
C ALA A 3 -0.24 -29.00 14.05
N ALA A 4 -0.67 -28.99 12.80
CA ALA A 4 -0.09 -28.18 11.75
C ALA A 4 -0.35 -26.69 12.05
N GLY A 5 0.63 -26.02 12.65
CA GLY A 5 0.73 -24.56 12.62
C GLY A 5 1.02 -24.14 11.18
N ARG A 6 -0.04 -23.95 10.38
CA ARG A 6 0.08 -23.29 9.08
C ARG A 6 0.30 -21.80 9.36
N GLY A 7 1.56 -21.41 9.48
CA GLY A 7 1.97 -20.03 9.22
C GLY A 7 1.59 -19.75 7.77
N ALA A 8 0.44 -19.13 7.56
CA ALA A 8 0.10 -18.56 6.28
C ALA A 8 1.12 -17.44 6.04
N GLY A 9 2.15 -17.74 5.25
CA GLY A 9 3.02 -16.74 4.69
C GLY A 9 2.17 -15.62 4.10
N VAL A 10 2.69 -14.40 4.15
CA VAL A 10 2.06 -13.17 3.65
C VAL A 10 2.08 -13.18 2.12
N ALA A 11 1.59 -14.26 1.51
CA ALA A 11 1.23 -14.27 0.11
C ALA A 11 0.03 -13.33 -0.02
N GLY A 12 0.23 -12.23 -0.73
CA GLY A 12 -0.82 -11.27 -1.08
C GLY A 12 -2.06 -12.03 -1.54
N ARG A 13 -3.15 -11.86 -0.78
CA ARG A 13 -4.41 -12.62 -0.93
C ARG A 13 -5.13 -12.42 -2.28
N GLY A 14 -4.53 -11.73 -3.24
CA GLY A 14 -5.11 -11.41 -4.55
C GLY A 14 -4.37 -12.00 -5.76
N SER A 15 -3.17 -12.55 -5.62
CA SER A 15 -2.43 -13.02 -6.79
C SER A 15 -2.84 -14.44 -7.19
N ALA A 16 -3.76 -14.56 -8.16
CA ALA A 16 -4.04 -15.83 -8.85
C ALA A 16 -2.84 -16.34 -9.68
N PHE A 17 -1.73 -15.60 -9.72
CA PHE A 17 -0.57 -15.87 -10.55
C PHE A 17 0.05 -17.26 -10.34
N PRO A 18 0.26 -17.78 -9.10
CA PRO A 18 0.89 -19.09 -8.93
C PRO A 18 0.02 -20.23 -9.48
N ALA A 19 -1.30 -20.07 -9.44
CA ALA A 19 -2.25 -21.05 -9.98
C ALA A 19 -2.23 -21.12 -11.52
N GLN A 20 -1.70 -20.09 -12.19
CA GLN A 20 -1.57 -20.04 -13.65
C GLN A 20 -0.25 -20.63 -14.16
N LEU A 21 0.72 -20.92 -13.27
CA LEU A 21 2.01 -21.48 -13.65
C LEU A 21 1.91 -22.96 -14.04
N LEU A 22 2.75 -23.37 -15.02
CA LEU A 22 2.99 -24.78 -15.34
C LEU A 22 3.49 -25.53 -14.09
N PRO A 23 3.18 -26.83 -13.92
CA PRO A 23 3.49 -27.57 -12.68
C PRO A 23 4.96 -27.47 -12.23
N GLY A 24 5.92 -27.62 -13.15
CA GLY A 24 7.35 -27.49 -12.83
C GLY A 24 7.74 -26.09 -12.35
N ARG A 25 7.15 -25.04 -12.95
CA ARG A 25 7.38 -23.65 -12.55
C ARG A 25 6.71 -23.31 -11.22
N ARG A 26 5.55 -23.92 -10.93
CA ARG A 26 4.89 -23.78 -9.63
C ARG A 26 5.71 -24.39 -8.50
N ALA A 27 6.22 -25.61 -8.68
CA ALA A 27 7.07 -26.27 -7.68
C ALA A 27 8.34 -25.45 -7.39
N GLU A 28 8.96 -24.88 -8.42
CA GLU A 28 10.12 -23.98 -8.23
C GLU A 28 9.73 -22.70 -7.48
N TYR A 29 8.60 -22.08 -7.84
CA TYR A 29 8.08 -20.89 -7.17
C TYR A 29 7.82 -21.15 -5.67
N GLU A 30 7.13 -22.24 -5.33
CA GLU A 30 6.84 -22.63 -3.95
C GLU A 30 8.12 -22.87 -3.14
N LYS A 31 9.11 -23.55 -3.74
CA LYS A 31 10.42 -23.77 -3.11
C LYS A 31 11.14 -22.45 -2.81
N ARG A 32 11.09 -21.49 -3.74
CA ARG A 32 11.70 -20.17 -3.56
C ARG A 32 10.99 -19.34 -2.49
N LEU A 33 9.66 -19.37 -2.46
CA LEU A 33 8.89 -18.73 -1.39
C LEU A 33 9.22 -19.32 -0.02
N ALA A 34 9.25 -20.65 0.11
CA ALA A 34 9.60 -21.30 1.38
C ALA A 34 11.01 -20.92 1.87
N ALA A 35 11.98 -20.77 0.97
CA ALA A 35 13.32 -20.31 1.32
C ALA A 35 13.35 -18.85 1.78
N ILE A 36 12.51 -17.99 1.19
CA ILE A 36 12.33 -16.60 1.64
C ILE A 36 11.68 -16.59 3.03
N ASP A 37 10.57 -17.30 3.22
CA ASP A 37 9.85 -17.34 4.50
C ASP A 37 10.72 -17.91 5.64
N ALA A 38 11.58 -18.89 5.33
CA ALA A 38 12.53 -19.43 6.30
C ALA A 38 13.63 -18.43 6.68
N LYS A 39 14.07 -17.59 5.74
CA LYS A 39 15.11 -16.59 5.97
C LYS A 39 14.57 -15.31 6.61
N TRP A 40 13.33 -14.95 6.30
CA TRP A 40 12.64 -13.77 6.81
C TRP A 40 11.23 -14.18 7.28
N PRO A 41 11.13 -14.71 8.51
CA PRO A 41 9.83 -15.12 9.04
C PRO A 41 8.89 -13.92 9.11
N ALA A 42 7.63 -14.14 8.76
CA ALA A 42 6.61 -13.10 8.77
C ALA A 42 6.49 -12.48 10.18
N ALA A 43 6.65 -11.17 10.28
CA ALA A 43 6.53 -10.42 11.54
C ALA A 43 5.06 -10.21 11.99
N GLY A 44 4.09 -10.81 11.29
CA GLY A 44 2.66 -10.53 11.43
C GLY A 44 2.12 -9.74 10.24
N ARG A 45 0.80 -9.52 10.21
CA ARG A 45 0.19 -8.57 9.27
C ARG A 45 0.36 -7.16 9.83
N ALA A 46 0.75 -6.22 8.97
CA ALA A 46 0.68 -4.81 9.31
C ALA A 46 -0.78 -4.38 9.57
N THR A 47 -0.93 -3.36 10.39
CA THR A 47 -2.20 -2.75 10.82
C THR A 47 -2.36 -1.35 10.23
N VAL A 48 -3.54 -0.74 10.39
CA VAL A 48 -3.74 0.69 10.08
C VAL A 48 -2.77 1.58 10.87
N ALA A 49 -2.42 1.23 12.11
CA ALA A 49 -1.46 2.02 12.89
C ALA A 49 -0.06 2.00 12.24
N ASP A 50 0.42 0.82 11.80
CA ASP A 50 1.70 0.71 11.11
C ASP A 50 1.68 1.49 9.78
N PHE A 51 0.55 1.46 9.06
CA PHE A 51 0.39 2.24 7.84
C PHE A 51 0.46 3.75 8.10
N VAL A 52 -0.18 4.25 9.17
CA VAL A 52 -0.12 5.67 9.51
C VAL A 52 1.23 6.07 10.11
N ASP A 53 1.99 5.16 10.74
CA ASP A 53 3.39 5.40 11.11
C ASP A 53 4.25 5.71 9.87
N HIS A 54 4.00 5.02 8.75
CA HIS A 54 4.66 5.33 7.48
C HIS A 54 4.25 6.70 6.93
N ILE A 55 2.97 7.09 7.07
CA ILE A 55 2.53 8.44 6.69
C ILE A 55 3.27 9.48 7.53
N ASP A 56 3.33 9.33 8.85
CA ASP A 56 4.02 10.25 9.76
C ASP A 56 5.49 10.41 9.39
N TYR A 57 6.18 9.29 9.13
CA TYR A 57 7.57 9.31 8.71
C TYR A 57 7.76 10.08 7.40
N MET A 58 6.90 9.84 6.41
CA MET A 58 6.97 10.51 5.11
C MET A 58 6.66 12.01 5.23
N VAL A 59 5.62 12.37 5.98
CA VAL A 59 5.27 13.78 6.26
C VAL A 59 6.44 14.49 6.95
N LYS A 60 7.11 13.84 7.92
CA LYS A 60 8.30 14.38 8.57
C LYS A 60 9.49 14.53 7.61
N LEU A 61 9.66 13.60 6.68
CA LEU A 61 10.81 13.55 5.78
C LEU A 61 10.70 14.54 4.61
N MET A 62 9.53 14.63 3.98
CA MET A 62 9.32 15.42 2.76
C MET A 62 8.24 16.50 2.85
N GLY A 63 7.55 16.61 3.99
CA GLY A 63 6.48 17.59 4.20
C GLY A 63 5.10 17.09 3.76
N ILE A 64 4.05 17.64 4.38
CA ILE A 64 2.66 17.21 4.16
C ILE A 64 2.18 17.36 2.72
N ASP A 65 2.72 18.32 1.96
CA ASP A 65 2.28 18.63 0.58
C ASP A 65 2.79 17.62 -0.47
N HIS A 66 3.57 16.62 -0.02
CA HIS A 66 4.26 15.63 -0.87
C HIS A 66 3.82 14.18 -0.61
N VAL A 67 2.85 13.96 0.28
CA VAL A 67 2.38 12.61 0.66
C VAL A 67 0.94 12.40 0.20
N GLY A 68 0.66 11.20 -0.33
CA GLY A 68 -0.69 10.76 -0.70
C GLY A 68 -0.96 9.34 -0.19
N ILE A 69 -2.21 8.91 -0.26
CA ILE A 69 -2.66 7.60 0.22
C ILE A 69 -3.07 6.72 -0.97
N SER A 70 -2.61 5.47 -0.97
CA SER A 70 -3.12 4.42 -1.86
C SER A 70 -3.14 3.08 -1.12
N SER A 71 -4.06 2.20 -1.51
CA SER A 71 -4.29 0.92 -0.82
C SER A 71 -3.68 -0.29 -1.52
N ASP A 72 -3.50 -0.20 -2.85
CA ASP A 72 -3.20 -1.34 -3.72
C ASP A 72 -4.20 -2.50 -3.54
N PHE A 73 -5.49 -2.16 -3.30
CA PHE A 73 -6.58 -3.15 -3.28
C PHE A 73 -6.63 -3.92 -4.60
N ASP A 74 -6.98 -5.21 -4.51
CA ASP A 74 -6.96 -6.19 -5.61
C ASP A 74 -5.56 -6.45 -6.23
N GLY A 75 -4.54 -5.66 -5.90
CA GLY A 75 -3.14 -5.84 -6.28
C GLY A 75 -2.30 -6.63 -5.27
N GLY A 76 -2.86 -6.95 -4.11
CA GLY A 76 -2.18 -7.64 -3.01
C GLY A 76 -1.89 -6.77 -1.79
N GLY A 77 -2.29 -5.49 -1.83
CA GLY A 77 -2.25 -4.58 -0.70
C GLY A 77 -3.31 -4.86 0.37
N GLY A 78 -3.54 -3.84 1.20
CA GLY A 78 -4.40 -3.90 2.38
C GLY A 78 -3.67 -4.34 3.66
N VAL A 79 -4.08 -3.74 4.77
CA VAL A 79 -3.57 -3.99 6.13
C VAL A 79 -4.72 -4.40 7.05
N GLU A 80 -4.41 -4.93 8.23
CA GLU A 80 -5.44 -5.20 9.24
C GLU A 80 -6.15 -3.89 9.64
N GLY A 81 -7.48 -3.87 9.50
CA GLY A 81 -8.30 -2.67 9.66
C GLY A 81 -8.47 -1.82 8.40
N TRP A 82 -7.85 -2.17 7.27
CA TRP A 82 -8.09 -1.54 5.96
C TRP A 82 -7.82 -2.53 4.81
N ASN A 83 -8.69 -3.54 4.68
CA ASN A 83 -8.62 -4.59 3.65
C ASN A 83 -9.56 -4.36 2.47
N SER A 84 -10.39 -3.31 2.51
CA SER A 84 -11.24 -2.90 1.38
C SER A 84 -11.57 -1.41 1.44
N ALA A 85 -12.08 -0.87 0.34
CA ALA A 85 -12.47 0.54 0.27
C ALA A 85 -13.53 0.93 1.32
N ALA A 86 -14.38 -0.01 1.75
CA ALA A 86 -15.37 0.21 2.81
C ALA A 86 -14.76 0.52 4.18
N GLU A 87 -13.51 0.11 4.41
CA GLU A 87 -12.78 0.32 5.66
C GLU A 87 -11.91 1.59 5.64
N SER A 88 -11.94 2.39 4.57
CA SER A 88 -11.09 3.60 4.43
C SER A 88 -11.30 4.63 5.54
N PHE A 89 -12.46 4.62 6.18
CA PHE A 89 -12.71 5.43 7.38
C PHE A 89 -11.70 5.14 8.51
N ASN A 90 -11.20 3.91 8.64
CA ASN A 90 -10.28 3.55 9.71
C ASN A 90 -8.93 4.26 9.58
N VAL A 91 -8.46 4.51 8.35
CA VAL A 91 -7.25 5.33 8.09
C VAL A 91 -7.48 6.77 8.52
N THR A 92 -8.61 7.36 8.13
CA THR A 92 -8.97 8.73 8.54
C THR A 92 -9.10 8.84 10.06
N LEU A 93 -9.73 7.86 10.70
CA LEU A 93 -9.88 7.81 12.15
C LEU A 93 -8.52 7.79 12.85
N GLU A 94 -7.57 7.00 12.36
CA GLU A 94 -6.22 6.94 12.92
C GLU A 94 -5.44 8.24 12.70
N LEU A 95 -5.54 8.88 11.52
CA LEU A 95 -4.96 10.20 11.27
C LEU A 95 -5.51 11.25 12.24
N VAL A 96 -6.83 11.29 12.45
CA VAL A 96 -7.46 12.24 13.38
C VAL A 96 -7.00 11.99 14.82
N ARG A 97 -6.88 10.73 15.25
CA ARG A 97 -6.34 10.39 16.59
C ARG A 97 -4.93 10.91 16.81
N ARG A 98 -4.12 10.98 15.75
CA ARG A 98 -2.75 11.50 15.77
C ARG A 98 -2.67 13.03 15.62
N GLY A 99 -3.80 13.71 15.51
CA GLY A 99 -3.88 15.16 15.49
C GLY A 99 -3.76 15.80 14.11
N TYR A 100 -3.90 15.03 13.02
CA TYR A 100 -4.02 15.62 11.69
C TYR A 100 -5.31 16.45 11.61
N THR A 101 -5.19 17.68 11.11
CA THR A 101 -6.34 18.54 10.87
C THR A 101 -7.14 18.07 9.66
N GLU A 102 -8.40 18.50 9.56
CA GLU A 102 -9.24 18.22 8.38
C GLU A 102 -8.56 18.66 7.07
N GLU A 103 -7.90 19.82 7.08
CA GLU A 103 -7.13 20.31 5.92
C GLU A 103 -6.00 19.34 5.54
N GLN A 104 -5.23 18.86 6.52
CA GLN A 104 -4.12 17.94 6.26
C GLN A 104 -4.63 16.57 5.78
N VAL A 105 -5.73 16.07 6.36
CA VAL A 105 -6.40 14.86 5.90
C VAL A 105 -6.89 15.02 4.45
N GLY A 106 -7.45 16.19 4.10
CA GLY A 106 -7.86 16.51 2.73
C GLY A 106 -6.69 16.51 1.75
N LYS A 107 -5.52 17.03 2.16
CA LYS A 107 -4.29 16.97 1.35
C LYS A 107 -3.84 15.54 1.08
N LEU A 108 -3.81 14.70 2.11
CA LEU A 108 -3.40 13.29 2.03
C LEU A 108 -4.33 12.45 1.13
N TRP A 109 -5.64 12.66 1.24
CA TRP A 109 -6.63 11.88 0.49
C TRP A 109 -6.79 12.30 -0.97
N SER A 110 -6.55 13.57 -1.31
CA SER A 110 -6.71 14.01 -2.70
C SER A 110 -5.96 15.29 -3.05
N GLY A 111 -5.89 16.27 -2.14
CA GLY A 111 -5.41 17.62 -2.46
C GLY A 111 -4.01 17.63 -3.09
N ASN A 112 -3.09 16.83 -2.56
CA ASN A 112 -1.74 16.75 -3.10
C ASN A 112 -1.69 16.09 -4.48
N LEU A 113 -2.46 15.02 -4.68
CA LEU A 113 -2.56 14.34 -5.98
C LEU A 113 -3.16 15.28 -7.03
N LEU A 114 -4.25 15.98 -6.70
CA LEU A 114 -4.93 16.87 -7.62
C LEU A 114 -4.04 18.07 -8.01
N ARG A 115 -3.28 18.62 -7.06
CA ARG A 115 -2.27 19.65 -7.35
C ARG A 115 -1.24 19.16 -8.37
N VAL A 116 -0.69 17.96 -8.18
CA VAL A 116 0.31 17.39 -9.11
C VAL A 116 -0.32 17.11 -10.48
N TRP A 117 -1.54 16.56 -10.51
CA TRP A 117 -2.26 16.30 -11.75
C TRP A 117 -2.44 17.60 -12.55
N GLU A 118 -2.88 18.69 -11.91
CA GLU A 118 -3.05 19.98 -12.57
C GLU A 118 -1.73 20.48 -13.21
N GLU A 119 -0.60 20.41 -12.48
CA GLU A 119 0.71 20.83 -13.00
C GLU A 119 1.19 19.96 -14.17
N VAL A 120 0.92 18.65 -14.13
CA VAL A 120 1.20 17.74 -15.24
C VAL A 120 0.37 18.12 -16.47
N MET A 121 -0.91 18.45 -16.29
CA MET A 121 -1.77 18.89 -17.39
C MET A 121 -1.29 20.21 -18.01
N LYS A 122 -0.91 21.20 -17.19
CA LYS A 122 -0.32 22.47 -17.68
C LYS A 122 0.94 22.22 -18.50
N THR A 123 1.82 21.37 -17.99
CA THR A 123 3.06 20.99 -18.69
C THR A 123 2.75 20.32 -20.03
N ALA A 124 1.75 19.45 -20.07
CA ALA A 124 1.34 18.80 -21.32
C ALA A 124 0.86 19.82 -22.38
N GLU A 125 0.14 20.87 -21.98
CA GLU A 125 -0.29 21.92 -22.91
C GLU A 125 0.88 22.75 -23.45
N VAL A 126 1.86 23.09 -22.60
CA VAL A 126 3.11 23.76 -23.03
C VAL A 126 3.84 22.93 -24.08
N ILE A 127 4.02 21.63 -23.81
CA ILE A 127 4.68 20.69 -24.74
C ILE A 127 3.92 20.59 -26.07
N LYS A 128 2.58 20.47 -26.03
CA LYS A 128 1.74 20.42 -27.25
C LYS A 128 1.83 21.70 -28.06
N ALA A 129 1.97 22.86 -27.42
CA ALA A 129 2.14 24.15 -28.09
C ALA A 129 3.53 24.33 -28.73
N GLY A 130 4.45 23.37 -28.57
CA GLY A 130 5.82 23.47 -29.09
C GLY A 130 6.69 24.48 -28.34
N ALA A 131 6.20 25.01 -27.21
CA ALA A 131 6.98 25.83 -26.31
C ALA A 131 7.82 24.89 -25.42
N ARG A 132 9.14 25.08 -25.40
CA ARG A 132 10.06 24.40 -24.49
C ARG A 132 10.62 25.40 -23.49
#